data_AF-A0A672FII0-F1
#
_entry.id   AF-A0A672FII0-F1
#
_cell.length_a   1.000
_cell.length_b   1.000
_cell.length_c   1.000
_cell.angle_alpha   90.00
_cell.angle_beta   90.00
_cell.angle_gamma   90.00
#
_symmetry.space_group_name_H-M   'P 1'
#
loop_
_entity.id
_entity.type
_entity.pdbx_description
1 polymer ?
#
loop_
_entity_poly.entity_id
_entity_poly.type
_entity_poly.pdbx_seq_one_letter_code
_entity_poly.pdbx_strand_id
1 'polypeptide(L)'
;MQDSSSKSSPGVNLKVLLSQVISDFDMTLTRFAHNGRRVPTTHSKDSRHPISSLFNTDLLNTYYPVEIDASRSTEEKLPHMVDWWTKVHELLIQQKIRKDLLAQAVKESTVMLRDGYKEFFDHLAEQQVPLLIFSAGVGDILEEVIQQNRVFHPNTHVISNYMDFDHVEQRKESYVNSFDIVLVKDETMDVPNAVLRHIISGRDRK
;
A
#
# COMPACT_ATOMS: atom_id res chain seq x y z
N MET A 1 3.13 -27.12 58.33
CA MET A 1 2.14 -26.14 57.83
C MET A 1 2.61 -25.68 56.46
N GLN A 2 1.75 -25.96 55.48
CA GLN A 2 1.74 -25.65 54.04
C GLN A 2 2.89 -24.87 53.39
N ASP A 3 3.54 -25.63 52.49
CA ASP A 3 4.11 -25.25 51.20
C ASP A 3 3.25 -24.25 50.42
N SER A 4 3.81 -23.06 50.11
CA SER A 4 3.20 -22.05 49.25
C SER A 4 3.85 -22.09 47.87
N SER A 5 3.53 -23.15 47.13
CA SER A 5 3.73 -23.24 45.69
C SER A 5 2.88 -22.14 45.02
N SER A 6 3.55 -21.18 44.40
CA SER A 6 2.93 -20.18 43.53
C SER A 6 2.29 -20.89 42.34
N LYS A 7 0.99 -21.15 42.43
CA LYS A 7 0.18 -21.63 41.32
C LYS A 7 0.13 -20.53 40.26
N SER A 8 0.95 -20.67 39.22
CA SER A 8 0.72 -20.01 37.94
C SER A 8 -0.68 -20.40 37.48
N SER A 9 -1.59 -19.44 37.43
CA SER A 9 -2.85 -19.60 36.70
C SER A 9 -2.52 -20.05 35.27
N PRO A 10 -3.27 -21.01 34.69
CA PRO A 10 -3.13 -21.32 33.28
C PRO A 10 -3.69 -20.11 32.53
N GLY A 11 -2.82 -19.14 32.25
CA GLY A 11 -3.09 -18.11 31.27
C GLY A 11 -3.38 -18.84 29.98
N VAL A 12 -4.64 -18.81 29.57
CA VAL A 12 -5.01 -19.16 28.20
C VAL A 12 -4.17 -18.24 27.32
N ASN A 13 -3.07 -18.78 26.81
CA ASN A 13 -2.23 -18.12 25.82
C ASN A 13 -3.05 -18.19 24.53
N LEU A 14 -4.07 -17.33 24.45
CA LEU A 14 -4.81 -17.09 23.24
C LEU A 14 -3.84 -16.34 22.33
N LYS A 15 -2.87 -17.08 21.75
CA LYS A 15 -2.32 -16.71 20.46
C LYS A 15 -3.52 -16.63 19.55
N VAL A 16 -4.11 -15.44 19.44
CA VAL A 16 -4.84 -15.08 18.24
C VAL A 16 -3.84 -15.35 17.14
N LEU A 17 -4.02 -16.47 16.43
CA LEU A 17 -3.26 -16.79 15.23
C LEU A 17 -3.69 -15.76 14.20
N LEU A 18 -3.07 -14.59 14.25
CA LEU A 18 -3.20 -13.57 13.23
C LEU A 18 -2.59 -14.19 11.98
N SER A 19 -3.44 -14.64 11.04
CA SER A 19 -2.99 -15.38 9.86
C SER A 19 -2.38 -14.46 8.80
N GLN A 20 -2.83 -13.21 8.74
CA GLN A 20 -2.31 -12.16 7.87
C GLN A 20 -2.83 -10.79 8.33
N VAL A 21 -2.12 -9.73 7.93
CA VAL A 21 -2.57 -8.33 8.05
C VAL A 21 -2.61 -7.71 6.66
N ILE A 22 -3.68 -6.98 6.37
CA ILE A 22 -3.79 -6.15 5.16
C ILE A 22 -3.97 -4.71 5.62
N SER A 23 -3.15 -3.80 5.09
CA SER A 23 -3.19 -2.39 5.45
C SER A 23 -3.08 -1.51 4.22
N ASP A 24 -3.79 -0.39 4.24
CA ASP A 24 -3.44 0.75 3.39
C ASP A 24 -2.17 1.43 3.95
N PHE A 25 -1.56 2.33 3.17
CA PHE A 25 -0.35 3.05 3.54
C PHE A 25 -0.61 4.52 3.87
N ASP A 26 -1.06 5.29 2.88
CA ASP A 26 -1.19 6.73 3.01
C ASP A 26 -2.29 7.10 4.00
N MET A 27 -1.95 7.93 5.00
CA MET A 27 -2.85 8.33 6.09
C MET A 27 -3.30 7.17 7.00
N THR A 28 -2.86 5.93 6.74
CA THR A 28 -3.14 4.73 7.55
C THR A 28 -1.90 4.30 8.34
N LEU A 29 -0.81 3.96 7.66
CA LEU A 29 0.51 3.70 8.28
C LEU A 29 1.31 5.00 8.41
N THR A 30 1.12 5.93 7.48
CA THR A 30 1.61 7.30 7.61
C THR A 30 0.64 8.16 8.43
N ARG A 31 1.19 9.21 9.06
CA ARG A 31 0.39 10.19 9.82
C ARG A 31 -0.45 11.02 8.85
N PHE A 32 -1.59 11.51 9.36
CA PHE A 32 -2.38 12.51 8.65
C PHE A 32 -1.75 13.91 8.72
N ALA A 33 -1.31 14.30 9.91
CA ALA A 33 -0.72 15.60 10.19
C ALA A 33 0.30 15.51 11.34
N HIS A 34 1.20 16.48 11.40
CA HIS A 34 2.17 16.64 12.48
C HIS A 34 2.49 18.13 12.68
N ASN A 35 2.51 18.58 13.94
CA ASN A 35 2.73 19.99 14.31
C ASN A 35 1.88 20.98 13.52
N GLY A 36 0.59 20.67 13.33
CA GLY A 36 -0.36 21.52 12.61
C GLY A 36 -0.18 21.55 11.08
N ARG A 37 0.76 20.78 10.52
CA ARG A 37 0.99 20.66 9.08
C ARG A 37 0.55 19.29 8.56
N ARG A 38 0.04 19.26 7.33
CA ARG A 38 -0.31 18.01 6.65
C ARG A 38 0.96 17.22 6.35
N VAL A 39 0.94 15.92 6.65
CA VAL A 39 2.02 15.01 6.25
C VAL A 39 1.76 14.58 4.80
N PRO A 40 2.79 14.54 3.94
CA PRO A 40 2.59 14.16 2.55
C PRO A 40 2.17 12.68 2.41
N THR A 41 1.22 12.41 1.52
CA THR A 41 1.05 11.09 0.90
C THR A 41 2.19 10.79 -0.08
N THR A 42 2.31 9.53 -0.49
CA THR A 42 3.25 9.08 -1.54
C THR A 42 3.11 9.81 -2.88
N HIS A 43 1.93 10.37 -3.16
CA HIS A 43 1.66 11.19 -4.35
C HIS A 43 1.84 12.69 -4.14
N SER A 44 1.96 13.17 -2.90
CA SER A 44 1.77 14.59 -2.58
C SER A 44 3.04 15.45 -2.54
N LYS A 45 2.79 16.77 -2.54
CA LYS A 45 3.75 17.86 -2.53
C LYS A 45 4.45 17.98 -1.17
N ASP A 46 5.62 17.36 -1.01
CA ASP A 46 6.72 18.05 -0.33
C ASP A 46 7.52 18.78 -1.42
N SER A 47 7.82 20.05 -1.23
CA SER A 47 8.75 20.82 -2.08
C SER A 47 10.14 20.19 -2.21
N ARG A 48 10.46 19.22 -1.34
CA ARG A 48 11.67 18.38 -1.37
C ARG A 48 11.42 16.95 -1.83
N HIS A 49 10.16 16.59 -2.12
CA HIS A 49 9.78 15.29 -2.69
C HIS A 49 10.16 15.25 -4.18
N PRO A 50 10.55 14.09 -4.74
CA PRO A 50 10.97 14.01 -6.14
C PRO A 50 9.79 14.20 -7.11
N ILE A 51 8.57 14.15 -6.57
CA ILE A 51 7.28 14.16 -7.26
C ILE A 51 6.56 15.52 -7.06
N SER A 52 7.31 16.60 -6.84
CA SER A 52 6.72 17.87 -6.35
C SER A 52 5.70 18.55 -7.29
N SER A 53 5.63 18.16 -8.57
CA SER A 53 4.81 18.84 -9.60
C SER A 53 3.41 18.26 -9.83
N LEU A 54 2.98 17.22 -9.13
CA LEU A 54 1.73 16.50 -9.46
C LEU A 54 0.46 17.17 -9.00
N PHE A 55 0.57 18.00 -7.97
CA PHE A 55 -0.51 18.85 -7.54
C PHE A 55 -0.43 20.14 -8.35
N ASN A 56 -0.73 20.05 -9.64
CA ASN A 56 -1.36 21.18 -10.29
C ASN A 56 -2.61 21.48 -9.46
N THR A 57 -2.62 22.61 -8.76
CA THR A 57 -3.73 23.06 -7.92
C THR A 57 -5.06 22.93 -8.66
N ASP A 58 -5.03 23.08 -9.98
CA ASP A 58 -6.19 22.96 -10.86
C ASP A 58 -6.77 21.54 -10.90
N LEU A 59 -5.94 20.50 -11.01
CA LEU A 59 -6.44 19.11 -11.00
C LEU A 59 -7.04 18.79 -9.63
N LEU A 60 -6.35 19.12 -8.54
CA LEU A 60 -6.88 18.87 -7.20
C LEU A 60 -8.23 19.57 -6.99
N ASN A 61 -8.31 20.86 -7.33
CA ASN A 61 -9.53 21.65 -7.20
C ASN A 61 -10.67 21.14 -8.08
N THR A 62 -10.35 20.48 -9.20
CA THR A 62 -11.35 19.90 -10.11
C THR A 62 -11.93 18.60 -9.57
N TYR A 63 -11.08 17.67 -9.10
CA TYR A 63 -11.51 16.30 -8.82
C TYR A 63 -11.77 15.99 -7.35
N TYR A 64 -11.06 16.65 -6.41
CA TYR A 64 -11.26 16.41 -4.98
C TYR A 64 -12.70 16.67 -4.49
N PRO A 65 -13.40 17.73 -4.94
CA PRO A 65 -14.80 17.92 -4.57
C PRO A 65 -15.69 16.75 -5.01
N VAL A 66 -15.39 16.11 -6.15
CA VAL A 66 -16.12 14.94 -6.65
C VAL A 66 -15.82 13.68 -5.81
N GLU A 67 -14.56 13.50 -5.41
CA GLU A 67 -14.12 12.37 -4.57
C GLU A 67 -14.90 12.34 -3.24
N ILE A 68 -14.95 13.47 -2.54
CA ILE A 68 -15.55 13.56 -1.21
C ILE A 68 -17.07 13.74 -1.22
N ASP A 69 -17.69 13.94 -2.39
CA ASP A 69 -19.12 14.19 -2.52
C ASP A 69 -19.93 12.94 -2.12
N ALA A 70 -20.48 12.94 -0.91
CA ALA A 70 -21.26 11.82 -0.38
C ALA A 70 -22.60 11.60 -1.12
N SER A 71 -23.02 12.55 -1.96
CA SER A 71 -24.28 12.43 -2.72
C SER A 71 -24.15 11.63 -4.02
N ARG A 72 -22.92 11.43 -4.51
CA ARG A 72 -22.63 10.69 -5.75
C ARG A 72 -22.34 9.22 -5.49
N SER A 73 -22.82 8.34 -6.37
CA SER A 73 -22.52 6.92 -6.32
C SER A 73 -21.07 6.63 -6.72
N THR A 74 -20.59 5.43 -6.39
CA THR A 74 -19.25 4.98 -6.82
C THR A 74 -19.13 4.96 -8.35
N GLU A 75 -20.18 4.51 -9.04
CA GLU A 75 -20.24 4.43 -10.50
C GLU A 75 -20.15 5.81 -11.14
N GLU A 76 -20.77 6.83 -10.54
CA GLU A 76 -20.70 8.21 -11.01
C GLU A 76 -19.33 8.83 -10.79
N LYS A 77 -18.64 8.47 -9.69
CA LYS A 77 -17.30 8.97 -9.36
C LYS A 77 -16.20 8.31 -10.16
N LEU A 78 -16.35 7.03 -10.49
CA LEU A 78 -15.33 6.20 -11.12
C LEU A 78 -14.68 6.85 -12.36
N PRO A 79 -15.41 7.34 -13.38
CA PRO A 79 -14.78 7.95 -14.55
C PRO A 79 -13.95 9.20 -14.21
N HIS A 80 -14.38 9.98 -13.21
CA HIS A 80 -13.62 11.15 -12.74
C HIS A 80 -12.33 10.75 -12.04
N MET A 81 -12.35 9.69 -11.22
CA MET A 81 -11.14 9.21 -10.54
C MET A 81 -10.15 8.62 -11.54
N VAL A 82 -10.63 7.86 -12.54
CA VAL A 82 -9.79 7.33 -13.61
C VAL A 82 -9.12 8.47 -14.40
N ASP A 83 -9.89 9.47 -14.82
CA ASP A 83 -9.35 10.63 -15.55
C ASP A 83 -8.37 11.45 -14.69
N TRP A 84 -8.68 11.66 -13.41
CA TRP A 84 -7.79 12.36 -12.49
C TRP A 84 -6.45 11.66 -12.35
N TRP A 85 -6.44 10.37 -12.01
CA TRP A 85 -5.22 9.60 -11.82
C TRP A 85 -4.43 9.44 -13.12
N THR A 86 -5.11 9.32 -14.27
CA THR A 86 -4.44 9.31 -15.59
C THR A 86 -3.66 10.60 -15.82
N LYS A 87 -4.29 11.77 -15.62
CA LYS A 87 -3.63 13.07 -15.78
C LYS A 87 -2.49 13.28 -14.78
N VAL A 88 -2.67 12.84 -13.54
CA VAL A 88 -1.61 12.87 -12.52
C VAL A 88 -0.42 12.01 -12.95
N HIS A 89 -0.65 10.80 -13.47
CA HIS A 89 0.41 9.92 -13.95
C HIS A 89 1.10 10.44 -15.22
N GLU A 90 0.39 11.12 -16.13
CA GLU A 90 0.99 11.78 -17.28
C GLU A 90 1.94 12.91 -16.86
N LEU A 91 1.54 13.72 -15.86
CA LEU A 91 2.39 14.76 -15.29
C LEU A 91 3.64 14.16 -14.62
N LEU A 92 3.51 13.02 -13.94
CA LEU A 92 4.64 12.26 -13.37
C LEU A 92 5.67 11.90 -14.44
N ILE A 93 5.19 11.32 -15.55
CA ILE A 93 6.05 10.88 -16.65
C ILE A 93 6.79 12.08 -17.26
N GLN A 94 6.12 13.22 -17.41
CA GLN A 94 6.72 14.45 -17.94
C GLN A 94 7.87 14.99 -17.08
N GLN A 95 7.86 14.74 -15.77
CA GLN A 95 8.97 15.15 -14.89
C GLN A 95 10.26 14.36 -15.10
N LYS A 96 10.21 13.23 -15.82
CA LYS A 96 11.37 12.36 -16.07
C LYS A 96 12.12 12.04 -14.77
N ILE A 97 11.36 11.66 -13.74
CA ILE A 97 11.90 11.31 -12.44
C ILE A 97 12.92 10.19 -12.64
N ARG A 98 14.09 10.32 -12.02
CA ARG A 98 15.12 9.30 -12.07
C ARG A 98 15.08 8.46 -10.80
N LYS A 99 15.11 7.14 -10.95
CA LYS A 99 15.02 6.19 -9.83
C LYS A 99 16.09 6.44 -8.75
N ASP A 100 17.30 6.83 -9.15
CA ASP A 100 18.43 7.13 -8.26
C ASP A 100 18.19 8.36 -7.35
N LEU A 101 17.24 9.23 -7.70
CA LEU A 101 16.89 10.41 -6.91
C LEU A 101 15.78 10.16 -5.88
N LEU A 102 15.06 9.04 -5.98
CA LEU A 102 13.93 8.75 -5.09
C LEU A 102 14.38 8.67 -3.62
N ALA A 103 15.46 7.95 -3.35
CA ALA A 103 15.99 7.79 -2.00
C ALA A 103 16.33 9.14 -1.34
N GLN A 104 17.06 10.01 -2.05
CA GLN A 104 17.41 11.32 -1.51
C GLN A 104 16.16 12.16 -1.25
N ALA A 105 15.19 12.12 -2.15
CA ALA A 105 14.03 12.98 -2.04
C ALA A 105 13.01 12.49 -0.99
N VAL A 106 12.92 11.17 -0.75
CA VAL A 106 12.20 10.62 0.43
C VAL A 106 12.89 11.07 1.72
N LYS A 107 14.22 10.99 1.77
CA LYS A 107 15.02 11.41 2.93
C LYS A 107 14.86 12.89 3.27
N GLU A 108 14.70 13.75 2.26
CA GLU A 108 14.50 15.20 2.44
C GLU A 108 13.04 15.60 2.70
N SER A 109 12.10 14.67 2.51
CA SER A 109 10.67 14.91 2.70
C SER A 109 10.25 14.96 4.17
N THR A 110 8.99 15.33 4.39
CA THR A 110 8.32 15.35 5.71
C THR A 110 7.37 14.18 5.91
N VAL A 111 7.48 13.13 5.10
CA VAL A 111 6.70 11.90 5.29
C VAL A 111 7.03 11.30 6.65
N MET A 112 5.99 10.83 7.35
CA MET A 112 6.15 10.28 8.70
C MET A 112 5.21 9.11 8.90
N LEU A 113 5.76 8.00 9.39
CA LEU A 113 4.99 6.88 9.93
C LEU A 113 4.35 7.27 11.27
N ARG A 114 3.26 6.59 11.63
CA ARG A 114 2.55 6.79 12.91
C ARG A 114 3.37 6.33 14.10
N ASP A 115 3.09 6.87 15.28
CA ASP A 115 3.68 6.34 16.52
C ASP A 115 3.35 4.85 16.70
N GLY A 116 4.33 4.07 17.16
CA GLY A 116 4.19 2.62 17.28
C GLY A 116 4.43 1.84 15.99
N TYR A 117 4.79 2.49 14.88
CA TYR A 117 5.01 1.79 13.60
C TYR A 117 6.10 0.72 13.73
N LYS A 118 7.20 1.02 14.43
CA LYS A 118 8.34 0.12 14.51
C LYS A 118 7.95 -1.18 15.22
N GLU A 119 7.28 -1.05 16.36
CA GLU A 119 6.71 -2.19 17.08
C GLU A 119 5.75 -2.96 16.18
N PHE A 120 4.82 -2.30 15.49
CA PHE A 120 3.89 -2.98 14.60
C PHE A 120 4.59 -3.84 13.54
N PHE A 121 5.54 -3.27 12.79
CA PHE A 121 6.27 -4.00 11.75
C PHE A 121 7.15 -5.12 12.32
N ASP A 122 7.90 -4.84 13.39
CA ASP A 122 8.84 -5.79 13.98
C ASP A 122 8.09 -6.99 14.59
N HIS A 123 7.00 -6.77 15.33
CA HIS A 123 6.25 -7.88 15.93
C HIS A 123 5.60 -8.77 14.87
N LEU A 124 5.10 -8.20 13.76
CA LEU A 124 4.58 -9.00 12.65
C LEU A 124 5.69 -9.85 12.03
N ALA A 125 6.88 -9.29 11.83
CA ALA A 125 8.03 -10.02 11.30
C ALA A 125 8.50 -11.13 12.24
N GLU A 126 8.65 -10.85 13.54
CA GLU A 126 9.05 -11.81 14.58
C GLU A 126 8.08 -12.98 14.70
N GLN A 127 6.78 -12.72 14.58
CA GLN A 127 5.74 -13.75 14.60
C GLN A 127 5.49 -14.39 13.22
N GLN A 128 6.27 -14.00 12.20
CA GLN A 128 6.13 -14.46 10.82
C GLN A 128 4.71 -14.28 10.26
N VAL A 129 4.02 -13.21 10.67
CA VAL A 129 2.69 -12.87 10.18
C VAL A 129 2.83 -12.11 8.85
N PRO A 130 2.26 -12.60 7.73
CA PRO A 130 2.29 -11.88 6.47
C PRO A 130 1.61 -10.51 6.57
N LEU A 131 2.28 -9.46 6.11
CA LEU A 131 1.72 -8.12 5.96
C LEU A 131 1.60 -7.80 4.48
N LEU A 132 0.39 -7.58 3.99
CA LEU A 132 0.14 -7.01 2.67
C LEU A 132 -0.19 -5.52 2.83
N ILE A 133 0.67 -4.66 2.31
CA ILE A 133 0.36 -3.25 2.14
C ILE A 133 -0.28 -3.07 0.76
N PHE A 134 -1.58 -2.77 0.74
CA PHE A 134 -2.34 -2.56 -0.49
C PHE A 134 -2.71 -1.07 -0.60
N SER A 135 -2.00 -0.34 -1.46
CA SER A 135 -2.09 1.12 -1.52
C SER A 135 -2.35 1.63 -2.94
N ALA A 136 -3.28 2.58 -3.06
CA ALA A 136 -3.43 3.37 -4.28
C ALA A 136 -2.32 4.43 -4.47
N GLY A 137 -1.33 4.46 -3.58
CA GLY A 137 -0.16 5.34 -3.61
C GLY A 137 0.87 5.02 -4.70
N VAL A 138 2.06 5.64 -4.59
CA VAL A 138 3.24 5.33 -5.40
C VAL A 138 4.11 4.31 -4.66
N GLY A 139 4.20 3.10 -5.20
CA GLY A 139 4.91 1.96 -4.60
C GLY A 139 6.40 2.22 -4.38
N ASP A 140 7.11 2.82 -5.34
CA ASP A 140 8.56 3.07 -5.21
C ASP A 140 8.87 4.06 -4.06
N ILE A 141 7.97 5.02 -3.81
CA ILE A 141 8.09 5.95 -2.67
C ILE A 141 7.77 5.24 -1.36
N LEU A 142 6.67 4.48 -1.34
CA LEU A 142 6.24 3.71 -0.18
C LEU A 142 7.36 2.79 0.32
N GLU A 143 7.92 1.98 -0.57
CA GLU A 143 9.01 1.05 -0.27
C GLU A 143 10.23 1.79 0.28
N GLU A 144 10.63 2.89 -0.37
CA GLU A 144 11.75 3.70 0.09
C GLU A 144 11.51 4.28 1.50
N VAL A 145 10.27 4.70 1.81
CA VAL A 145 9.91 5.18 3.16
C VAL A 145 10.11 4.08 4.20
N ILE A 146 9.55 2.88 3.99
CA ILE A 146 9.67 1.78 4.96
C ILE A 146 11.10 1.21 5.02
N GLN A 147 11.84 1.27 3.91
CA GLN A 147 13.25 0.89 3.82
C GLN A 147 14.15 1.83 4.65
N GLN A 148 14.02 3.15 4.46
CA GLN A 148 14.80 4.14 5.22
C GLN A 148 14.47 4.11 6.72
N ASN A 149 13.23 3.77 7.06
CA ASN A 149 12.79 3.56 8.45
C ASN A 149 13.18 2.18 9.02
N ARG A 150 13.85 1.33 8.22
CA ARG A 150 14.36 0.00 8.61
C ARG A 150 13.26 -0.97 9.09
N VAL A 151 12.09 -0.91 8.46
CA VAL A 151 10.93 -1.76 8.78
C VAL A 151 10.41 -2.53 7.57
N PHE A 152 11.14 -2.52 6.46
CA PHE A 152 10.82 -3.35 5.30
C PHE A 152 11.33 -4.78 5.50
N HIS A 153 10.51 -5.59 6.16
CA HIS A 153 10.84 -6.96 6.52
C HIS A 153 10.41 -7.97 5.44
N PRO A 154 11.02 -9.18 5.36
CA PRO A 154 10.68 -10.18 4.34
C PRO A 154 9.23 -10.70 4.35
N ASN A 155 8.51 -10.54 5.47
CA ASN A 155 7.08 -10.89 5.58
C ASN A 155 6.15 -9.80 5.01
N THR A 156 6.70 -8.69 4.53
CA THR A 156 5.93 -7.56 4.01
C THR A 156 5.89 -7.61 2.48
N HIS A 157 4.70 -7.62 1.92
CA HIS A 157 4.42 -7.52 0.50
C HIS A 157 3.71 -6.21 0.20
N VAL A 158 4.06 -5.56 -0.91
CA VAL A 158 3.46 -4.29 -1.32
C VAL A 158 2.77 -4.49 -2.67
N ILE A 159 1.51 -4.07 -2.75
CA ILE A 159 0.77 -3.91 -4.01
C ILE A 159 0.39 -2.44 -4.11
N SER A 160 0.93 -1.77 -5.14
CA SER A 160 0.71 -0.34 -5.37
C SER A 160 0.98 0.07 -6.81
N ASN A 161 0.85 1.37 -7.13
CA ASN A 161 1.21 1.89 -8.45
C ASN A 161 2.71 2.13 -8.50
N TYR A 162 3.44 1.35 -9.30
CA TYR A 162 4.88 1.51 -9.44
C TYR A 162 5.25 2.25 -10.71
N MET A 163 6.30 3.08 -10.61
CA MET A 163 6.93 3.72 -11.75
C MET A 163 7.67 2.66 -12.58
N ASP A 164 7.44 2.71 -13.89
CA ASP A 164 8.23 1.95 -14.84
C ASP A 164 9.38 2.83 -15.33
N PHE A 165 10.61 2.43 -14.97
CA PHE A 165 11.81 3.18 -15.32
C PHE A 165 12.52 2.64 -16.54
N ASP A 166 12.31 1.38 -16.95
CA ASP A 166 12.88 0.73 -18.17
C ASP A 166 12.53 -0.78 -18.30
N HIS A 167 11.77 -1.41 -17.38
CA HIS A 167 11.74 -2.88 -17.21
C HIS A 167 10.40 -3.48 -16.74
N VAL A 168 9.35 -3.43 -17.56
CA VAL A 168 8.09 -4.17 -17.32
C VAL A 168 8.32 -5.66 -17.07
N GLU A 169 9.22 -6.29 -17.83
CA GLU A 169 9.37 -7.75 -17.83
C GLU A 169 9.92 -8.30 -16.51
N GLN A 170 10.80 -7.58 -15.82
CA GLN A 170 11.36 -8.02 -14.54
C GLN A 170 10.30 -8.04 -13.43
N ARG A 171 9.34 -7.10 -13.43
CA ARG A 171 8.26 -7.06 -12.45
C ARG A 171 7.22 -8.15 -12.70
N LYS A 172 6.96 -8.47 -13.97
CA LYS A 172 6.07 -9.58 -14.35
C LYS A 172 6.55 -10.90 -13.77
N GLU A 173 7.84 -11.20 -13.82
CA GLU A 173 8.41 -12.41 -13.20
C GLU A 173 8.20 -12.42 -11.67
N SER A 174 8.41 -11.29 -11.00
CA SER A 174 8.14 -11.19 -9.56
C SER A 174 6.70 -11.50 -9.20
N TYR A 175 5.73 -11.00 -9.98
CA TYR A 175 4.32 -11.31 -9.77
C TYR A 175 4.02 -12.79 -10.01
N VAL A 176 4.54 -13.38 -11.09
CA VAL A 176 4.36 -14.80 -11.39
C VAL A 176 4.94 -15.71 -10.32
N ASN A 177 6.06 -15.30 -9.70
CA ASN A 177 6.68 -16.06 -8.60
C ASN A 177 5.93 -15.90 -7.27
N SER A 178 5.20 -14.80 -7.08
CA SER A 178 4.56 -14.47 -5.79
C SER A 178 3.07 -14.83 -5.73
N PHE A 179 2.39 -14.91 -6.88
CA PHE A 179 0.96 -15.14 -6.96
C PHE A 179 0.65 -16.35 -7.82
N ASP A 180 -0.28 -17.19 -7.37
CA ASP A 180 -0.74 -18.37 -8.12
C ASP A 180 -1.38 -17.99 -9.47
N ILE A 181 -1.96 -16.78 -9.55
CA ILE A 181 -2.66 -16.29 -10.73
C ILE A 181 -2.26 -14.83 -10.95
N VAL A 182 -1.73 -14.54 -12.15
CA VAL A 182 -1.43 -13.19 -12.61
C VAL A 182 -2.23 -12.92 -13.89
N LEU A 183 -3.16 -11.99 -13.82
CA LEU A 183 -3.97 -11.57 -14.96
C LEU A 183 -3.28 -10.40 -15.66
N VAL A 184 -3.03 -10.52 -16.95
CA VAL A 184 -2.37 -9.48 -17.75
C VAL A 184 -3.27 -9.13 -18.91
N LYS A 185 -3.77 -7.88 -18.94
CA LYS A 185 -4.64 -7.35 -20.01
C LYS A 185 -5.87 -8.24 -20.28
N ASP A 186 -6.46 -8.82 -19.25
CA ASP A 186 -7.72 -9.56 -19.38
C ASP A 186 -8.90 -8.59 -19.37
N GLU A 187 -9.50 -8.36 -20.53
CA GLU A 187 -10.64 -7.46 -20.70
C GLU A 187 -11.98 -8.20 -20.63
N THR A 188 -12.00 -9.54 -20.66
CA THR A 188 -13.24 -10.32 -20.80
C THR A 188 -13.73 -10.93 -19.48
N MET A 189 -12.89 -10.98 -18.45
CA MET A 189 -13.15 -11.68 -17.17
C MET A 189 -13.39 -13.19 -17.32
N ASP A 190 -13.17 -13.77 -18.50
CA ASP A 190 -13.46 -15.18 -18.74
C ASP A 190 -12.55 -16.10 -17.92
N VAL A 191 -11.26 -15.77 -17.84
CA VAL A 191 -10.27 -16.55 -17.09
C VAL A 191 -10.54 -16.48 -15.58
N PRO A 192 -10.72 -15.29 -14.95
CA PRO A 192 -11.12 -15.18 -13.55
C PRO A 192 -12.40 -15.93 -13.23
N ASN A 193 -13.42 -15.79 -14.07
CA ASN A 193 -14.71 -16.45 -13.85
C ASN A 193 -14.60 -17.97 -14.00
N ALA A 194 -13.77 -18.47 -14.93
CA ALA A 194 -13.52 -19.91 -15.07
C ALA A 194 -12.82 -20.49 -13.83
N VAL A 195 -11.79 -19.80 -13.32
CA VAL A 195 -11.11 -20.16 -12.07
C VAL A 195 -12.10 -20.18 -10.91
N LEU A 196 -12.91 -19.13 -10.77
CA LEU A 196 -13.88 -19.01 -9.68
C LEU A 196 -14.91 -20.16 -9.74
N ARG A 197 -15.44 -20.48 -10.92
CA ARG A 197 -16.34 -21.64 -11.11
C ARG A 197 -15.69 -22.95 -10.70
N HIS A 198 -14.41 -23.14 -11.03
CA HIS A 198 -13.66 -24.34 -10.63
C HIS A 198 -13.52 -24.46 -9.11
N ILE A 199 -13.19 -23.35 -8.43
CA ILE A 199 -13.07 -23.31 -6.96
C ILE A 199 -14.41 -23.61 -6.28
N ILE A 200 -15.50 -23.01 -6.77
CA ILE A 200 -16.84 -23.19 -6.19
C ILE A 200 -17.33 -24.62 -6.40
N SER A 201 -17.25 -25.15 -7.63
CA SER A 201 -17.67 -26.52 -7.95
C SER A 201 -16.81 -27.63 -7.31
N GLY A 202 -15.61 -27.29 -6.81
CA GLY A 202 -14.77 -28.17 -6.02
C GLY A 202 -15.18 -28.30 -4.55
N ARG A 203 -15.96 -27.34 -4.01
CA ARG A 203 -16.41 -27.35 -2.61
C ARG A 203 -17.66 -28.18 -2.37
N ASP A 204 -18.50 -28.38 -3.40
CA ASP A 204 -19.71 -29.21 -3.33
C ASP A 204 -19.44 -30.73 -3.38
N ARG A 205 -18.17 -31.13 -3.48
CA ARG A 205 -17.73 -32.54 -3.56
C ARG A 205 -17.10 -33.08 -2.26
N LYS A 206 -17.29 -32.40 -1.12
CA LYS A 206 -16.88 -32.86 0.21
C LYS A 206 -18.06 -33.05 1.14
#